data_AF-A0A8I2E026-F1
#
_entry.id   AF-A0A8I2E026-F1
#
_cell.length_a   1.000
_cell.length_b   1.000
_cell.length_c   1.000
_cell.angle_alpha   90.00
_cell.angle_beta   90.00
_cell.angle_gamma   90.00
#
_symmetry.space_group_name_H-M   'P 1'
#
loop_
_entity.id
_entity.type
_entity.pdbx_description
1 polymer ?
#
loop_
_entity_poly.entity_id
_entity_poly.type
_entity_poly.pdbx_seq_one_letter_code
_entity_poly.pdbx_strand_id
1 'polypeptide(L)'
;MSHPAGSARPPERSQIPVFLRRLEPSRTWDGRADYRPPAAILATSTAFVLVVFGFYLALYSKFFHHHRHLALAAVFAGATLLSLTVYAIAHRLLARFGLYLWQSVVAGIVLLTIMSSAPDWAHAVFPRVQERYERELGGPGRCLHNTPYNLDRTQTTFADDHPGRMVIDPIAEGLPVLRLDHAVDGGLRHLAPADAAAREILKEYGC
;
A
#
# COMPACT_ATOMS: atom_id res chain seq x y z
N MET A 1 75.89 19.90 -18.71
CA MET A 1 75.19 18.65 -18.32
C MET A 1 73.84 19.05 -17.75
N SER A 2 72.78 18.87 -18.53
CA SER A 2 71.44 19.37 -18.22
C SER A 2 70.53 18.17 -17.99
N HIS A 3 70.05 17.98 -16.76
CA HIS A 3 69.09 16.93 -16.45
C HIS A 3 67.69 17.32 -16.95
N PRO A 4 67.01 16.47 -17.75
CA PRO A 4 65.64 16.74 -18.13
C PRO A 4 64.70 16.51 -16.94
N ALA A 5 63.86 17.51 -16.67
CA ALA A 5 62.79 17.44 -15.69
C ALA A 5 61.79 16.34 -16.09
N GLY A 6 61.74 15.27 -15.29
CA GLY A 6 60.77 14.20 -15.46
C GLY A 6 59.35 14.75 -15.32
N SER A 7 58.52 14.53 -16.34
CA SER A 7 57.09 14.83 -16.26
C SER A 7 56.44 13.89 -15.24
N ALA A 8 56.05 14.44 -14.10
CA ALA A 8 55.23 13.72 -13.14
C ALA A 8 53.87 13.45 -13.79
N ARG A 9 53.62 12.20 -14.20
CA ARG A 9 52.28 11.76 -14.58
C ARG A 9 51.36 12.01 -13.38
N PRO A 10 50.22 12.70 -13.56
CA PRO A 10 49.25 12.82 -12.48
C PRO A 10 48.84 11.40 -12.06
N PRO A 11 48.80 11.11 -10.75
CA PRO A 11 48.45 9.79 -10.27
C PRO A 11 47.07 9.45 -10.82
N GLU A 12 47.01 8.29 -11.45
CA GLU A 12 45.83 7.56 -11.90
C GLU A 12 44.91 7.40 -10.68
N ARG A 13 44.13 8.45 -10.38
CA ARG A 13 43.07 8.42 -9.38
C ARG A 13 42.11 7.36 -9.87
N SER A 14 42.26 6.18 -9.28
CA SER A 14 41.37 5.05 -9.38
C SER A 14 39.94 5.55 -9.53
N GLN A 15 39.30 5.12 -10.62
CA GLN A 15 37.90 5.38 -10.91
C GLN A 15 37.06 4.68 -9.84
N ILE A 16 36.97 5.26 -8.65
CA ILE A 16 36.02 4.82 -7.64
C ILE A 16 34.65 4.97 -8.30
N PRO A 17 33.88 3.88 -8.44
CA PRO A 17 32.57 3.95 -9.05
C PRO A 17 31.75 5.04 -8.39
N VAL A 18 31.05 5.85 -9.20
CA VAL A 18 30.31 7.03 -8.72
C VAL A 18 29.36 6.69 -7.55
N PHE A 19 28.86 5.45 -7.49
CA PHE A 19 27.98 4.97 -6.42
C PHE A 19 28.67 4.73 -5.06
N LEU A 20 29.99 4.50 -5.02
CA LEU A 20 30.78 4.40 -3.78
C LEU A 20 31.26 5.76 -3.26
N ARG A 21 30.94 6.85 -3.97
CA ARG A 21 31.34 8.20 -3.57
C ARG A 21 30.65 8.59 -2.26
N ARG A 22 31.46 8.84 -1.24
CA ARG A 22 31.01 9.45 0.01
C ARG A 22 30.56 10.88 -0.29
N LEU A 23 29.36 11.23 0.15
CA LEU A 23 28.85 12.59 0.04
C LEU A 23 29.31 13.35 1.28
N GLU A 24 29.88 14.54 1.07
CA GLU A 24 30.23 15.43 2.17
C GLU A 24 28.95 16.13 2.65
N PRO A 25 28.52 15.87 3.91
CA PRO A 25 27.38 16.60 4.46
C PRO A 25 27.75 18.07 4.68
N SER A 26 26.73 18.93 4.76
CA SER A 26 26.91 20.31 5.22
C SER A 26 27.64 20.32 6.57
N ARG A 27 28.49 21.32 6.79
CA ARG A 27 29.15 21.49 8.08
C ARG A 27 28.36 22.45 8.95
N THR A 28 28.25 22.10 10.23
CA THR A 28 27.81 23.02 11.28
C THR A 28 28.78 24.18 11.43
N TRP A 29 28.35 25.24 12.13
CA TRP A 29 29.22 26.36 12.54
C TRP A 29 30.51 25.89 13.24
N ASP A 30 30.43 24.81 14.03
CA ASP A 30 31.58 24.21 14.74
C ASP A 30 32.46 23.32 13.84
N GLY A 31 32.22 23.29 12.53
CA GLY A 31 32.99 22.50 11.56
C GLY A 31 32.66 21.00 11.55
N ARG A 32 31.75 20.53 12.40
CA ARG A 32 31.31 19.12 12.43
C ARG A 32 30.34 18.81 11.29
N ALA A 33 30.41 17.59 10.78
CA ALA A 33 29.46 17.07 9.79
C ALA A 33 28.02 17.12 10.32
N ASP A 34 27.12 17.78 9.58
CA ASP A 34 25.70 17.88 9.92
C ASP A 34 24.87 16.88 9.10
N TYR A 35 24.40 15.83 9.77
CA TYR A 35 23.54 14.80 9.18
C TYR A 35 22.05 15.08 9.38
N ARG A 36 21.66 16.20 10.00
CA ARG A 36 20.25 16.56 10.20
C ARG A 36 19.53 16.83 8.88
N PRO A 37 20.08 17.58 7.91
CA PRO A 37 19.40 17.82 6.64
C PRO A 37 19.10 16.55 5.83
N PRO A 38 20.06 15.63 5.58
CA PRO A 38 19.75 14.41 4.81
C PRO A 38 18.78 13.49 5.56
N ALA A 39 18.87 13.39 6.89
CA ALA A 39 17.90 12.65 7.69
C ALA A 39 16.50 13.28 7.62
N ALA A 40 16.40 14.60 7.64
CA ALA A 40 15.14 15.33 7.50
C ALA A 40 14.51 15.10 6.12
N ILE A 41 15.30 15.16 5.04
CA ILE A 41 14.82 14.89 3.66
C ILE A 41 14.28 13.47 3.54
N LEU A 42 14.97 12.48 4.11
CA LEU A 42 14.50 11.10 4.09
C LEU A 42 13.20 10.95 4.88
N ALA A 43 13.12 11.57 6.06
CA ALA A 43 11.95 11.52 6.91
C ALA A 43 10.73 12.22 6.27
N THR A 44 10.91 13.38 5.63
CA THR A 44 9.81 14.10 4.96
C THR A 44 9.35 13.38 3.71
N SER A 45 10.28 12.83 2.91
CA SER A 45 9.94 11.96 1.77
C SER A 45 9.14 10.73 2.23
N THR A 46 9.56 10.11 3.35
CA THR A 46 8.84 8.97 3.92
C THR A 46 7.46 9.38 4.43
N ALA A 47 7.34 10.51 5.12
CA ALA A 47 6.04 11.05 5.56
C ALA A 47 5.09 11.23 4.38
N PHE A 48 5.58 11.84 3.29
CA PHE A 48 4.79 12.07 2.08
C PHE A 48 4.27 10.74 1.49
N VAL A 49 5.17 9.75 1.31
CA VAL A 49 4.78 8.42 0.80
C VAL A 49 3.77 7.75 1.71
N LEU A 50 3.97 7.79 3.04
CA LEU A 50 3.04 7.20 4.00
C LEU A 50 1.68 7.92 4.04
N VAL A 51 1.66 9.23 3.84
CA VAL A 51 0.41 10.00 3.72
C VAL A 51 -0.33 9.54 2.47
N VAL A 52 0.33 9.50 1.30
CA VAL A 52 -0.28 9.02 0.05
C VAL A 52 -0.80 7.59 0.21
N PHE A 53 0.01 6.69 0.76
CA PHE A 53 -0.35 5.30 1.02
C PHE A 53 -1.56 5.19 1.97
N GLY A 54 -1.53 5.93 3.08
CA GLY A 54 -2.63 5.99 4.05
C GLY A 54 -3.90 6.58 3.46
N PHE A 55 -3.81 7.55 2.54
CA PHE A 55 -4.95 8.07 1.79
C PHE A 55 -5.57 7.01 0.90
N TYR A 56 -4.78 6.22 0.19
CA TYR A 56 -5.30 5.08 -0.58
C TYR A 56 -6.06 4.11 0.33
N LEU A 57 -5.46 3.68 1.44
CA LEU A 57 -6.15 2.80 2.40
C LEU A 57 -7.44 3.42 2.95
N ALA A 58 -7.40 4.71 3.31
CA ALA A 58 -8.56 5.40 3.84
C ALA A 58 -9.69 5.48 2.81
N LEU A 59 -9.39 5.88 1.56
CA LEU A 59 -10.39 5.97 0.48
C LEU A 59 -11.07 4.65 0.21
N TYR A 60 -10.33 3.54 0.26
CA TYR A 60 -10.89 2.20 0.07
C TYR A 60 -11.56 1.64 1.33
N SER A 61 -11.40 2.27 2.49
CA SER A 61 -12.01 1.81 3.74
C SER A 61 -13.42 2.38 3.93
N LYS A 62 -14.34 1.56 4.45
CA LYS A 62 -15.64 2.05 4.93
C LYS A 62 -15.52 3.09 6.06
N PHE A 63 -14.41 3.07 6.81
CA PHE A 63 -14.14 3.97 7.92
C PHE A 63 -14.07 5.43 7.47
N PHE A 64 -13.50 5.72 6.31
CA PHE A 64 -13.42 7.08 5.77
C PHE A 64 -14.80 7.68 5.47
N HIS A 65 -15.76 6.85 5.02
CA HIS A 65 -17.12 7.32 4.75
C HIS A 65 -17.90 7.70 6.01
N HIS A 66 -17.70 6.99 7.12
CA HIS A 66 -18.45 7.23 8.37
C HIS A 66 -17.72 8.22 9.29
N HIS A 67 -16.39 8.23 9.25
CA HIS A 67 -15.55 8.96 10.20
C HIS A 67 -14.39 9.66 9.49
N ARG A 68 -14.69 10.43 8.44
CA ARG A 68 -13.71 11.12 7.60
C ARG A 68 -12.61 11.85 8.39
N HIS A 69 -12.98 12.62 9.41
CA HIS A 69 -12.01 13.39 10.20
C HIS A 69 -11.08 12.49 11.02
N LEU A 70 -11.60 11.40 11.62
CA LEU A 70 -10.79 10.45 12.37
C LEU A 70 -9.88 9.64 11.43
N ALA A 71 -10.36 9.29 10.24
CA ALA A 71 -9.56 8.63 9.22
C ALA A 71 -8.38 9.49 8.77
N LEU A 72 -8.63 10.77 8.46
CA LEU A 72 -7.56 11.71 8.11
C LEU A 72 -6.59 11.92 9.27
N ALA A 73 -7.11 12.11 10.49
CA ALA A 73 -6.27 12.26 11.68
C ALA A 73 -5.38 11.03 11.90
N ALA A 74 -5.90 9.82 11.72
CA ALA A 74 -5.13 8.58 11.82
C ALA A 74 -4.03 8.48 10.75
N VAL A 75 -4.33 8.86 9.49
CA VAL A 75 -3.34 8.88 8.41
C VAL A 75 -2.20 9.85 8.73
N PHE A 76 -2.52 11.09 9.11
CA PHE A 76 -1.51 12.09 9.44
C PHE A 76 -0.71 11.70 10.69
N ALA A 77 -1.38 11.28 11.77
CA ALA A 77 -0.71 10.86 13.00
C ALA A 77 0.22 9.67 12.76
N GLY A 78 -0.24 8.65 12.02
CA GLY A 78 0.57 7.49 11.66
C GLY A 78 1.79 7.87 10.82
N ALA A 79 1.60 8.71 9.79
CA ALA A 79 2.69 9.17 8.94
C ALA A 79 3.71 10.03 9.71
N THR A 80 3.27 10.91 10.60
CA THR A 80 4.17 11.73 11.43
C THR A 80 4.97 10.87 12.41
N LEU A 81 4.34 9.93 13.12
CA LEU A 81 5.04 9.05 14.07
C LEU A 81 6.11 8.18 13.39
N LEU A 82 5.77 7.59 12.24
CA LEU A 82 6.72 6.80 11.46
C LEU A 82 7.84 7.67 10.88
N SER A 83 7.52 8.86 10.38
CA SER A 83 8.53 9.82 9.88
C SER A 83 9.52 10.24 10.97
N LEU A 84 9.05 10.53 12.19
CA LEU A 84 9.91 10.84 13.33
C LEU A 84 10.83 9.67 13.69
N THR A 85 10.30 8.45 13.61
CA THR A 85 11.07 7.22 13.85
C THR A 85 12.17 7.06 12.79
N VAL A 86 11.84 7.27 11.51
CA VAL A 86 12.80 7.25 10.40
C VAL A 86 13.84 8.33 10.55
N TYR A 87 13.47 9.56 10.93
CA TYR A 87 14.40 10.64 11.20
C TYR A 87 15.42 10.24 12.27
N ALA A 88 14.95 9.73 13.42
CA ALA A 88 15.81 9.35 14.53
C ALA A 88 16.77 8.22 14.15
N ILE A 89 16.28 7.21 13.43
CA ILE A 89 17.11 6.07 12.97
C ILE A 89 18.11 6.54 11.91
N ALA A 90 17.67 7.27 10.89
CA ALA A 90 18.52 7.76 9.80
C ALA A 90 19.61 8.68 10.32
N HIS A 91 19.29 9.63 11.20
CA HIS A 91 20.27 10.52 11.82
C HIS A 91 21.35 9.72 12.58
N ARG A 92 20.95 8.72 13.38
CA ARG A 92 21.89 7.87 14.12
C ARG A 92 22.77 7.03 13.19
N LEU A 93 22.19 6.46 12.14
CA LEU A 93 22.93 5.63 11.18
C LEU A 93 23.91 6.46 10.33
N LEU A 94 23.48 7.62 9.82
CA LEU A 94 24.32 8.52 9.04
C LEU A 94 25.47 9.10 9.87
N ALA A 95 25.23 9.42 11.15
CA ALA A 95 26.29 9.85 12.05
C ALA A 95 27.34 8.75 12.31
N ARG A 96 26.93 7.47 12.31
CA ARG A 96 27.83 6.33 12.58
C ARG A 96 28.59 5.86 11.33
N PHE A 97 27.89 5.73 10.20
CA PHE A 97 28.44 5.13 8.98
C PHE A 97 28.83 6.16 7.92
N GLY A 98 28.36 7.40 8.04
CA GLY A 98 28.50 8.42 7.00
C GLY A 98 27.41 8.33 5.92
N LEU A 99 27.39 9.33 5.05
CA LEU A 99 26.43 9.46 3.95
C LEU A 99 27.08 9.03 2.63
N TYR A 100 26.43 8.09 1.93
CA TYR A 100 26.85 7.61 0.61
C TYR A 100 25.74 7.80 -0.42
N LEU A 101 26.13 8.04 -1.68
CA LEU A 101 25.16 8.26 -2.76
C LEU A 101 24.22 7.06 -2.96
N TRP A 102 24.75 5.83 -2.90
CA TRP A 102 23.95 4.62 -3.08
C TRP A 102 22.84 4.49 -2.04
N GLN A 103 23.03 4.99 -0.80
CA GLN A 103 22.01 4.93 0.25
C GLN A 103 20.80 5.77 -0.14
N SER A 104 21.02 6.97 -0.67
CA SER A 104 19.94 7.84 -1.16
C SER A 104 19.22 7.23 -2.35
N VAL A 105 19.96 6.59 -3.27
CA VAL A 105 19.37 5.91 -4.43
C VAL A 105 18.49 4.73 -3.99
N VAL A 106 19.02 3.86 -3.12
CA VAL A 106 18.27 2.71 -2.58
C VAL A 106 17.03 3.17 -1.82
N ALA A 107 17.15 4.19 -0.96
CA ALA A 107 16.02 4.74 -0.23
C ALA A 107 14.94 5.29 -1.19
N GLY A 108 15.34 6.01 -2.24
CA GLY A 108 14.42 6.49 -3.27
C GLY A 108 13.68 5.36 -3.98
N ILE A 109 14.40 4.31 -4.40
CA ILE A 109 13.78 3.13 -5.04
C ILE A 109 12.77 2.47 -4.09
N VAL A 110 13.15 2.23 -2.84
CA VAL A 110 12.26 1.62 -1.85
C VAL A 110 11.00 2.46 -1.63
N LEU A 111 11.14 3.78 -1.48
CA LEU A 111 10.01 4.68 -1.31
C LEU A 111 9.08 4.68 -2.53
N LEU A 112 9.64 4.68 -3.74
CA LEU A 112 8.87 4.59 -4.98
C LEU A 112 8.11 3.27 -5.09
N THR A 113 8.74 2.14 -4.74
CA THR A 113 8.10 0.82 -4.75
C THR A 113 6.95 0.72 -3.73
N ILE A 114 7.12 1.29 -2.55
CA ILE A 114 6.04 1.38 -1.54
C ILE A 114 4.89 2.23 -2.09
N MET A 115 5.20 3.38 -2.68
CA MET A 115 4.19 4.28 -3.24
C MET A 115 3.44 3.64 -4.41
N SER A 116 4.13 2.95 -5.32
CA SER A 116 3.52 2.33 -6.50
C SER A 116 2.63 1.13 -6.15
N SER A 117 2.90 0.45 -5.03
CA SER A 117 2.11 -0.70 -4.57
C SER A 117 0.91 -0.32 -3.69
N ALA A 118 0.74 0.98 -3.36
CA ALA A 118 -0.35 1.44 -2.50
C ALA A 118 -1.76 1.04 -2.97
N PRO A 119 -2.11 1.15 -4.27
CA PRO A 119 -3.43 0.73 -4.74
C PRO A 119 -3.67 -0.76 -4.57
N ASP A 120 -2.69 -1.60 -4.92
CA ASP A 120 -2.80 -3.06 -4.84
C ASP A 120 -2.98 -3.51 -3.38
N TRP A 121 -2.24 -2.91 -2.45
CA TRP A 121 -2.42 -3.13 -1.02
C TRP A 121 -3.80 -2.70 -0.53
N ALA A 122 -4.29 -1.55 -1.00
CA ALA A 122 -5.62 -1.08 -0.64
C ALA A 122 -6.71 -2.07 -1.10
N HIS A 123 -6.62 -2.57 -2.33
CA HIS A 123 -7.53 -3.61 -2.84
C HIS A 123 -7.39 -4.95 -2.13
N ALA A 124 -6.16 -5.34 -1.76
CA ALA A 124 -5.92 -6.59 -1.04
C ALA A 124 -6.57 -6.57 0.35
N VAL A 125 -6.41 -5.45 1.08
CA VAL A 125 -6.94 -5.26 2.44
C VAL A 125 -8.43 -4.96 2.44
N PHE A 126 -8.90 -4.13 1.52
CA PHE A 126 -10.28 -3.67 1.40
C PHE A 126 -10.86 -4.06 0.03
N PRO A 127 -11.13 -5.36 -0.18
CA PRO A 127 -11.62 -5.85 -1.46
C PRO A 127 -13.02 -5.29 -1.76
N ARG A 128 -13.30 -5.14 -3.07
CA ARG A 128 -14.65 -4.84 -3.54
C ARG A 128 -15.62 -5.98 -3.21
N VAL A 129 -16.91 -5.70 -3.22
CA VAL A 129 -17.91 -6.73 -2.89
C VAL A 129 -17.81 -7.94 -3.81
N GLN A 130 -17.66 -7.74 -5.13
CA GLN A 130 -17.56 -8.83 -6.09
C GLN A 130 -16.31 -9.70 -5.88
N GLU A 131 -15.14 -9.07 -5.68
CA GLU A 131 -13.89 -9.79 -5.37
C GLU A 131 -14.01 -10.61 -4.07
N ARG A 132 -14.72 -10.08 -3.08
CA ARG A 132 -15.00 -10.80 -1.83
C ARG A 132 -15.94 -11.98 -2.06
N TYR A 133 -16.98 -11.80 -2.87
CA TYR A 133 -17.86 -12.88 -3.28
C TYR A 133 -17.09 -14.00 -3.97
N GLU A 134 -16.17 -13.66 -4.89
CA GLU A 134 -15.30 -14.65 -5.52
C GLU A 134 -14.39 -15.34 -4.50
N ARG A 135 -13.77 -14.60 -3.58
CA ARG A 135 -12.89 -15.18 -2.54
C ARG A 135 -13.62 -16.09 -1.56
N GLU A 136 -14.89 -15.82 -1.25
CA GLU A 136 -15.65 -16.53 -0.22
C GLU A 136 -16.56 -17.62 -0.79
N LEU A 137 -17.25 -17.35 -1.91
CA LEU A 137 -18.38 -18.17 -2.39
C LEU A 137 -18.27 -18.58 -3.86
N GLY A 138 -17.97 -17.66 -4.78
CA GLY A 138 -18.12 -17.88 -6.24
C GLY A 138 -16.84 -18.17 -7.03
N GLY A 139 -15.67 -17.96 -6.45
CA GLY A 139 -14.39 -18.10 -7.16
C GLY A 139 -13.93 -19.55 -7.31
N PRO A 140 -12.88 -19.81 -8.11
CA PRO A 140 -12.41 -21.16 -8.37
C PRO A 140 -12.17 -21.98 -7.10
N GLY A 141 -12.81 -23.16 -7.01
CA GLY A 141 -12.74 -24.04 -5.83
C GLY A 141 -13.64 -23.65 -4.65
N ARG A 142 -14.51 -22.64 -4.80
CA ARG A 142 -15.54 -22.28 -3.82
C ARG A 142 -16.89 -22.94 -4.14
N CYS A 143 -17.77 -22.98 -3.15
CA CYS A 143 -19.00 -23.78 -3.19
C CYS A 143 -19.98 -23.35 -4.29
N LEU A 144 -20.11 -22.05 -4.57
CA LEU A 144 -20.98 -21.53 -5.63
C LEU A 144 -20.31 -21.47 -7.01
N HIS A 145 -19.03 -21.82 -7.14
CA HIS A 145 -18.28 -21.67 -8.39
C HIS A 145 -18.89 -22.40 -9.58
N ASN A 146 -19.34 -23.64 -9.37
CA ASN A 146 -19.92 -24.47 -10.42
C ASN A 146 -21.45 -24.38 -10.47
N THR A 147 -22.05 -23.42 -9.76
CA THR A 147 -23.50 -23.27 -9.65
C THR A 147 -24.01 -22.17 -10.58
N PRO A 148 -25.34 -22.06 -10.76
CA PRO A 148 -25.94 -20.92 -11.45
C PRO A 148 -25.69 -19.57 -10.79
N TYR A 149 -25.22 -19.55 -9.53
CA TYR A 149 -24.92 -18.32 -8.78
C TYR A 149 -23.48 -17.81 -8.97
N ASN A 150 -22.68 -18.40 -9.86
CA ASN A 150 -21.38 -17.82 -10.23
C ASN A 150 -21.60 -16.44 -10.89
N LEU A 151 -20.72 -15.46 -10.59
CA LEU A 151 -20.80 -14.11 -11.15
C LEU A 151 -20.85 -14.09 -12.69
N ASP A 152 -20.19 -15.03 -13.36
CA ASP A 152 -20.22 -15.14 -14.83
C ASP A 152 -21.61 -15.52 -15.40
N ARG A 153 -22.52 -16.03 -14.54
CA ARG A 153 -23.84 -16.55 -14.91
C ARG A 153 -24.98 -15.83 -14.20
N THR A 154 -24.69 -14.68 -13.60
CA THR A 154 -25.66 -13.92 -12.81
C THR A 154 -25.62 -12.45 -13.18
N GLN A 155 -26.73 -11.77 -12.94
CA GLN A 155 -26.78 -10.32 -12.86
C GLN A 155 -26.65 -9.93 -11.39
N THR A 156 -25.64 -9.13 -11.08
CA THR A 156 -25.45 -8.59 -9.72
C THR A 156 -26.02 -7.19 -9.64
N THR A 157 -26.94 -7.00 -8.72
CA THR A 157 -27.49 -5.69 -8.37
C THR A 157 -27.28 -5.43 -6.88
N PHE A 158 -27.36 -4.17 -6.48
CA PHE A 158 -27.27 -3.76 -5.08
C PHE A 158 -28.64 -3.21 -4.70
N ALA A 159 -29.15 -3.65 -3.56
CA ALA A 159 -30.51 -3.28 -3.17
C ALA A 159 -30.53 -1.80 -2.72
N ASP A 160 -31.29 -0.96 -3.43
CA ASP A 160 -31.40 0.47 -3.12
C ASP A 160 -32.03 0.74 -1.75
N ASP A 161 -32.87 -0.17 -1.27
CA ASP A 161 -33.60 -0.12 0.00
C ASP A 161 -32.75 -0.55 1.21
N HIS A 162 -31.65 -1.30 0.98
CA HIS A 162 -30.76 -1.79 2.03
C HIS A 162 -29.29 -1.61 1.66
N PRO A 163 -28.66 -0.48 2.06
CA PRO A 163 -27.26 -0.22 1.75
C PRO A 163 -26.36 -1.30 2.37
N GLY A 164 -25.71 -2.08 1.50
CA GLY A 164 -24.90 -3.22 1.89
C GLY A 164 -25.53 -4.59 1.66
N ARG A 165 -26.60 -4.67 0.88
CA ARG A 165 -27.17 -5.91 0.37
C ARG A 165 -26.84 -6.08 -1.11
N MET A 166 -26.24 -7.23 -1.43
CA MET A 166 -26.01 -7.70 -2.79
C MET A 166 -27.11 -8.67 -3.18
N VAL A 167 -27.60 -8.51 -4.40
CA VAL A 167 -28.66 -9.32 -4.99
C VAL A 167 -28.05 -9.99 -6.22
N ILE A 168 -28.08 -11.31 -6.23
CA ILE A 168 -27.49 -12.15 -7.26
C ILE A 168 -28.65 -12.87 -7.94
N ASP A 169 -28.95 -12.45 -9.16
CA ASP A 169 -30.02 -12.99 -9.99
C ASP A 169 -29.43 -13.91 -11.07
N PRO A 170 -29.63 -15.24 -11.00
CA PRO A 170 -29.15 -16.15 -12.03
C PRO A 170 -29.77 -15.84 -13.39
N ILE A 171 -28.96 -15.93 -14.46
CA ILE A 171 -29.47 -15.79 -15.83
C ILE A 171 -30.42 -16.94 -16.20
N ALA A 172 -30.26 -18.10 -15.56
CA ALA A 172 -31.13 -19.24 -15.75
C ALA A 172 -32.53 -18.97 -15.16
N GLU A 173 -33.55 -19.07 -16.00
CA GLU A 173 -34.94 -18.82 -15.61
C GLU A 173 -35.43 -19.80 -14.53
N GLY A 174 -36.27 -19.29 -13.62
CA GLY A 174 -36.95 -20.11 -12.59
C GLY A 174 -36.14 -20.38 -11.32
N LEU A 175 -34.91 -19.86 -11.22
CA LEU A 175 -34.11 -19.94 -10.00
C LEU A 175 -34.43 -18.78 -9.05
N PRO A 176 -34.42 -19.02 -7.72
CA PRO A 176 -34.63 -17.95 -6.76
C PRO A 176 -33.42 -17.01 -6.71
N VAL A 177 -33.66 -15.76 -6.31
CA VAL A 177 -32.62 -14.74 -6.19
C VAL A 177 -31.84 -14.93 -4.88
N LEU A 178 -30.50 -14.96 -4.95
CA LEU A 178 -29.64 -15.04 -3.78
C LEU A 178 -29.34 -13.64 -3.24
N ARG A 179 -29.65 -13.41 -1.96
CA ARG A 179 -29.43 -12.12 -1.29
C ARG A 179 -28.39 -12.25 -0.18
N LEU A 180 -27.36 -11.43 -0.25
CA LEU A 180 -26.25 -11.42 0.71
C LEU A 180 -26.15 -10.04 1.38
N ASP A 181 -26.09 -10.04 2.71
CA ASP A 181 -25.80 -8.85 3.51
C ASP A 181 -24.29 -8.66 3.69
N HIS A 182 -23.92 -7.49 4.23
CA HIS A 182 -22.52 -7.05 4.41
C HIS A 182 -21.74 -6.85 3.10
N ALA A 183 -22.46 -6.77 1.99
CA ALA A 183 -21.99 -6.41 0.67
C ALA A 183 -21.71 -4.90 0.56
N VAL A 184 -20.73 -4.42 1.31
CA VAL A 184 -20.27 -3.03 1.27
C VAL A 184 -18.83 -2.98 0.77
N ASP A 185 -18.56 -2.14 -0.22
CA ASP A 185 -17.20 -1.91 -0.71
C ASP A 185 -16.28 -1.46 0.44
N GLY A 186 -15.11 -2.10 0.53
CA GLY A 186 -14.17 -1.84 1.61
C GLY A 186 -14.63 -2.27 3.00
N GLY A 187 -15.72 -3.05 3.10
CA GLY A 187 -16.06 -3.77 4.31
C GLY A 187 -15.00 -4.83 4.63
N LEU A 188 -14.98 -5.33 5.86
CA LEU A 188 -14.14 -6.46 6.28
C LEU A 188 -14.97 -7.64 6.82
N ARG A 189 -16.30 -7.49 6.86
CA ARG A 189 -17.21 -8.56 7.28
C ARG A 189 -17.39 -9.55 6.12
N HIS A 190 -17.55 -10.82 6.48
CA HIS A 190 -17.94 -11.88 5.55
C HIS A 190 -19.34 -11.62 5.01
N LEU A 191 -19.58 -12.08 3.78
CA LEU A 191 -20.91 -12.08 3.21
C LEU A 191 -21.79 -13.07 3.98
N ALA A 192 -23.00 -12.65 4.33
CA ALA A 192 -23.93 -13.46 5.10
C ALA A 192 -25.27 -13.55 4.39
N PRO A 193 -26.02 -14.65 4.51
CA PRO A 193 -27.36 -14.75 3.94
C PRO A 193 -28.27 -13.67 4.55
N ALA A 194 -28.90 -12.86 3.69
CA ALA A 194 -29.74 -11.74 4.12
C ALA A 194 -31.12 -12.19 4.65
N ASP A 195 -31.61 -13.33 4.17
CA ASP A 195 -32.92 -13.88 4.53
C ASP A 195 -32.90 -15.42 4.61
N ALA A 196 -34.03 -16.01 4.98
CA ALA A 196 -34.17 -17.46 5.11
C ALA A 196 -34.02 -18.18 3.76
N ALA A 197 -34.47 -17.56 2.66
CA ALA A 197 -34.36 -18.12 1.32
C ALA A 197 -32.90 -18.20 0.87
N ALA A 198 -32.12 -17.13 1.08
CA ALA A 198 -30.69 -17.14 0.83
C ALA A 198 -29.96 -18.23 1.62
N ARG A 199 -30.35 -18.46 2.88
CA ARG A 199 -29.80 -19.54 3.71
C ARG A 199 -30.13 -20.92 3.16
N GLU A 200 -31.34 -21.10 2.64
CA GLU A 200 -31.78 -22.36 2.03
C GLU A 200 -31.01 -22.64 0.74
N ILE A 201 -30.85 -21.62 -0.13
CA ILE A 201 -30.04 -21.69 -1.35
C ILE A 201 -28.60 -22.10 -1.01
N LEU A 202 -27.95 -21.39 -0.07
CA LEU A 202 -26.58 -21.70 0.32
C LEU A 202 -26.46 -23.15 0.82
N LYS A 203 -27.40 -23.58 1.67
CA LYS A 203 -27.45 -24.94 2.21
C LYS A 203 -27.66 -26.00 1.13
N GLU A 204 -28.48 -25.73 0.12
CA GLU A 204 -28.72 -26.62 -1.03
C GLU A 204 -27.43 -26.92 -1.79
N TYR A 205 -26.56 -25.92 -1.94
CA TYR A 205 -25.27 -26.06 -2.62
C TYR A 205 -24.10 -26.42 -1.68
N GLY A 206 -24.37 -26.73 -0.42
CA GLY A 206 -23.35 -27.11 0.57
C GLY A 206 -22.44 -25.96 1.01
N CYS A 207 -22.93 -24.72 0.89
CA CYS A 207 -22.45 -23.54 1.59
C CYS A 207 -23.27 -23.36 2.90
#